data_AF-A0A2A4JIZ0-F1
#
_entry.id   AF-A0A2A4JIZ0-F1
#
_cell.length_a   1.000
_cell.length_b   1.000
_cell.length_c   1.000
_cell.angle_alpha   90.00
_cell.angle_beta   90.00
_cell.angle_gamma   90.00
#
_symmetry.space_group_name_H-M   'P 1'
#
loop_
_entity.id
_entity.type
_entity.pdbx_description
1 polymer ?
#
loop_
_entity_poly.entity_id
_entity_poly.type
_entity_poly.pdbx_seq_one_letter_code
_entity_poly.pdbx_strand_id
1 'polypeptide(L)'
;MKAATLFVFALVIVAVSCRPDKPDLKQVKAEAARKKACMHDCTSVALEPICAGKQGEKPKSFGNECVMNNYNCEHHDTLHKISKGECAGSDGIRLS
;
A
#
# COMPACT_ATOMS: atom_id res chain seq x y z
N MET A 1 12.28 30.43 -40.61
CA MET A 1 11.41 29.24 -40.78
C MET A 1 11.88 28.02 -39.97
N LYS A 2 13.15 27.61 -40.02
CA LYS A 2 13.68 26.43 -39.26
C LYS A 2 13.52 26.49 -37.73
N ALA A 3 13.69 27.66 -37.11
CA ALA A 3 13.57 27.82 -35.66
C ALA A 3 12.12 27.62 -35.15
N ALA A 4 11.13 28.06 -35.94
CA ALA A 4 9.71 27.85 -35.62
C ALA A 4 9.34 26.36 -35.68
N THR A 5 9.89 25.62 -36.65
CA THR A 5 9.65 24.18 -36.81
C THR A 5 10.22 23.37 -35.63
N LEU A 6 11.40 23.75 -35.13
CA LEU A 6 12.02 23.12 -33.96
C LEU A 6 11.24 23.39 -32.66
N PHE A 7 10.74 24.62 -32.48
CA PHE A 7 9.92 24.99 -31.33
C PHE A 7 8.60 24.22 -31.29
N VAL A 8 7.93 24.06 -32.44
CA VAL A 8 6.69 23.28 -32.53
C VAL A 8 6.94 21.80 -32.19
N PHE A 9 8.02 21.21 -32.69
CA PHE A 9 8.38 19.83 -32.37
C PHE A 9 8.66 19.63 -30.88
N ALA A 10 9.37 20.56 -30.24
CA ALA A 10 9.65 20.51 -28.81
C ALA A 10 8.37 20.55 -27.96
N LEU A 11 7.40 21.40 -28.33
CA LEU A 11 6.11 21.50 -27.63
C LEU A 11 5.26 20.22 -27.75
N VAL A 12 5.29 19.56 -28.91
CA VAL A 12 4.55 18.31 -29.14
C VAL A 12 5.13 17.16 -28.29
N ILE A 13 6.46 17.09 -28.14
CA ILE A 13 7.11 16.05 -27.33
C ILE A 13 6.73 16.21 -25.85
N VAL A 14 6.77 17.45 -25.32
CA VAL A 14 6.39 17.74 -23.93
C VAL A 14 4.91 17.36 -23.67
N ALA A 15 4.02 17.62 -24.62
CA ALA A 15 2.60 17.27 -24.49
C ALA A 15 2.34 15.74 -24.51
N VAL A 16 3.18 14.94 -25.18
CA VAL A 16 3.06 13.47 -25.20
C VAL A 16 3.59 12.84 -23.91
N SER A 17 4.68 13.37 -23.34
CA SER A 17 5.26 12.87 -22.09
C SER A 17 4.45 13.18 -20.83
N CYS A 18 3.57 14.17 -20.86
CA CYS A 18 2.70 14.52 -19.73
C CYS A 18 1.36 13.77 -19.72
N ARG A 19 1.19 12.71 -20.53
CA ARG A 19 -0.02 11.89 -20.43
C ARG A 19 0.03 11.07 -19.14
N PRO A 20 -0.92 11.25 -18.20
CA PRO A 20 -1.00 10.37 -17.04
C PRO A 20 -1.26 8.96 -17.53
N ASP A 21 -0.39 8.02 -17.16
CA ASP A 21 -0.60 6.59 -17.37
C ASP A 21 -1.97 6.23 -16.79
N LYS A 22 -2.92 5.89 -17.67
CA LYS A 22 -4.21 5.37 -17.21
C LYS A 22 -3.92 4.04 -16.54
N PRO A 23 -4.30 3.84 -15.27
CA PRO A 23 -4.07 2.58 -14.59
C PRO A 23 -4.76 1.47 -15.40
N ASP A 24 -3.99 0.46 -15.80
CA ASP A 24 -4.51 -0.66 -16.59
C ASP A 24 -5.56 -1.40 -15.75
N LEU A 25 -6.82 -1.35 -16.18
CA LEU A 25 -7.95 -1.90 -15.43
C LEU A 25 -7.78 -3.40 -15.14
N LYS A 26 -7.03 -4.15 -15.98
CA LYS A 26 -6.75 -5.56 -15.72
C LYS A 26 -5.77 -5.70 -14.57
N GLN A 27 -4.74 -4.86 -14.52
CA GLN A 27 -3.77 -4.83 -13.43
C GLN A 27 -4.44 -4.46 -12.10
N VAL A 28 -5.28 -3.42 -12.08
CA VAL A 28 -6.04 -3.03 -10.87
C VAL A 28 -6.96 -4.14 -10.38
N LYS A 29 -7.64 -4.85 -11.29
CA LYS A 29 -8.48 -6.02 -10.93
C LYS A 29 -7.66 -7.18 -10.36
N ALA A 30 -6.49 -7.46 -10.92
CA ALA A 30 -5.61 -8.50 -10.42
C ALA A 30 -5.09 -8.18 -9.01
N GLU A 31 -4.72 -6.93 -8.75
CA GLU A 31 -4.32 -6.48 -7.41
C GLU A 31 -5.47 -6.53 -6.41
N ALA A 32 -6.67 -6.09 -6.80
CA ALA A 32 -7.86 -6.19 -5.95
C ALA A 32 -8.23 -7.65 -5.65
N ALA A 33 -8.11 -8.56 -6.64
CA ALA A 33 -8.35 -9.98 -6.45
C ALA A 33 -7.34 -10.61 -5.48
N ARG A 34 -6.05 -10.26 -5.62
CA ARG A 34 -5.00 -10.70 -4.68
C ARG A 34 -5.23 -10.18 -3.28
N LYS A 35 -5.61 -8.90 -3.15
CA LYS A 35 -5.96 -8.28 -1.86
C LYS A 35 -7.13 -9.02 -1.21
N LYS A 36 -8.18 -9.32 -1.99
CA LYS A 36 -9.34 -10.09 -1.54
C LYS A 36 -8.99 -11.53 -1.12
N ALA A 37 -8.01 -12.16 -1.77
CA ALA A 37 -7.56 -13.51 -1.39
C ALA A 37 -6.83 -13.53 -0.03
N CYS A 38 -6.17 -12.42 0.35
CA CYS A 38 -5.46 -12.26 1.60
C CYS A 38 -6.31 -11.71 2.75
N MET A 39 -7.40 -11.00 2.45
CA MET A 39 -8.27 -10.42 3.47
C MET A 39 -9.15 -11.48 4.12
N HIS A 40 -8.77 -11.90 5.32
CA HIS A 40 -9.66 -12.63 6.22
C HIS A 40 -10.62 -11.68 6.94
N ASP A 41 -11.81 -12.18 7.24
CA ASP A 41 -12.79 -11.43 8.04
C ASP A 41 -12.32 -11.38 9.51
N CYS A 42 -11.86 -10.20 9.93
CA CYS A 42 -11.40 -9.96 11.29
C CYS A 42 -12.47 -9.32 12.17
N THR A 43 -13.72 -9.18 11.71
CA THR A 43 -14.80 -8.50 12.47
C THR A 43 -15.31 -9.33 13.65
N SER A 44 -15.13 -10.65 13.57
CA SER A 44 -15.45 -11.59 14.64
C SER A 44 -14.42 -11.63 15.78
N VAL A 45 -13.23 -11.06 15.54
CA VAL A 45 -12.13 -11.05 16.50
C VAL A 45 -12.20 -9.75 17.32
N ALA A 46 -11.97 -9.85 18.64
CA ALA A 46 -11.92 -8.68 19.50
C ALA A 46 -10.88 -7.66 19.02
N LEU A 47 -11.18 -6.37 19.22
CA LEU A 47 -10.23 -5.30 18.97
C LEU A 47 -9.18 -5.28 20.08
N GLU A 48 -8.06 -5.95 19.83
CA GLU A 48 -6.90 -6.02 20.73
C GLU A 48 -5.69 -5.39 20.04
N PRO A 49 -5.42 -4.09 20.24
CA PRO A 49 -4.31 -3.42 19.59
C PRO A 49 -2.99 -4.15 19.88
N ILE A 50 -2.20 -4.35 18.84
CA ILE A 50 -0.87 -4.93 18.92
C ILE A 50 0.14 -4.06 18.19
N CYS A 51 1.38 -4.12 18.68
CA CYS A 51 2.52 -3.56 18.00
C CYS A 51 3.24 -4.70 17.29
N ALA A 52 3.37 -4.59 15.97
CA ALA A 52 4.06 -5.59 15.18
C ALA A 52 5.15 -4.96 14.32
N GLY A 53 6.26 -5.66 14.15
CA GLY A 53 7.39 -5.15 13.40
C GLY A 53 8.30 -6.27 12.94
N LYS A 54 9.40 -5.88 12.29
CA LYS A 54 10.51 -6.75 11.95
C LYS A 54 11.82 -6.02 12.29
N GLN A 55 12.90 -6.76 12.44
CA GLN A 55 14.21 -6.15 12.70
C GLN A 55 14.58 -5.18 11.57
N GLY A 56 14.97 -3.96 11.93
CA GLY A 56 15.41 -2.94 10.98
C GLY A 56 14.31 -2.08 10.37
N GLU A 57 13.04 -2.32 10.70
CA GLU A 57 11.91 -1.51 10.22
C GLU A 57 11.12 -0.87 11.34
N LYS A 58 10.44 0.24 11.02
CA LYS A 58 9.57 0.91 11.97
C LYS A 58 8.40 -0.02 12.33
N PRO A 59 8.14 -0.25 13.62
CA PRO A 59 7.04 -1.09 14.03
C PRO A 59 5.71 -0.37 13.77
N LYS A 60 4.68 -1.14 13.44
CA LYS A 60 3.34 -0.67 13.05
C LYS A 60 2.29 -1.20 14.01
N SER A 61 1.26 -0.39 14.24
CA SER A 61 0.15 -0.73 15.11
C SER A 61 -0.99 -1.38 14.31
N PHE A 62 -1.49 -2.50 14.81
CA PHE A 62 -2.61 -3.24 14.22
C PHE A 62 -3.72 -3.42 15.24
N GLY A 63 -4.97 -3.41 14.79
CA GLY A 63 -6.14 -3.53 15.66
C GLY A 63 -6.28 -4.91 16.31
N ASN A 64 -5.67 -5.93 15.70
CA ASN A 64 -5.47 -7.27 16.25
C ASN A 64 -4.48 -8.06 15.39
N GLU A 65 -4.19 -9.30 15.79
CA GLU A 65 -3.32 -10.23 15.06
C GLU A 65 -3.89 -10.65 13.70
N CYS A 66 -5.22 -10.71 13.55
CA CYS A 66 -5.86 -11.03 12.27
C CYS A 66 -5.58 -9.96 11.21
N VAL A 67 -5.69 -8.67 11.57
CA VAL A 67 -5.40 -7.55 10.66
C VAL A 67 -3.91 -7.50 10.33
N MET A 68 -3.02 -7.83 11.28
CA MET A 68 -1.59 -7.99 11.01
C MET A 68 -1.31 -9.11 10.00
N ASN A 69 -2.01 -10.24 10.10
CA ASN A 69 -1.85 -11.35 9.17
C ASN A 69 -2.36 -11.01 7.76
N ASN A 70 -3.49 -10.30 7.66
CA ASN A 70 -3.98 -9.77 6.39
C ASN A 70 -2.94 -8.83 5.76
N TYR A 71 -2.38 -7.90 6.56
CA TYR A 71 -1.31 -7.02 6.11
C TYR A 71 -0.11 -7.81 5.59
N ASN A 72 0.36 -8.80 6.34
CA ASN A 72 1.50 -9.64 5.95
C ASN A 72 1.23 -10.35 4.60
N CYS A 73 0.03 -10.90 4.41
CA CYS A 73 -0.35 -11.55 3.15
C CYS A 73 -0.45 -10.56 1.99
N GLU A 74 -1.05 -9.38 2.20
CA GLU A 74 -1.20 -8.34 1.16
C GLU A 74 0.16 -7.80 0.70
N HIS A 75 1.06 -7.54 1.64
CA HIS A 75 2.32 -6.87 1.40
C HIS A 75 3.52 -7.81 1.23
N HIS A 76 3.31 -9.12 1.34
CA HIS A 76 4.38 -10.14 1.33
C HIS A 76 5.40 -9.85 2.45
N ASP A 77 4.88 -9.38 3.58
CA ASP A 77 5.62 -9.01 4.77
C ASP A 77 5.53 -10.13 5.82
N THR A 78 6.46 -10.10 6.77
CA THR A 78 6.53 -11.06 7.87
C THR A 78 6.63 -10.34 9.21
N LEU A 79 5.73 -9.38 9.44
CA LEU A 79 5.65 -8.67 10.71
C LEU A 79 5.20 -9.62 11.80
N HIS A 80 5.89 -9.60 12.93
CA HIS A 80 5.52 -10.36 14.11
C HIS A 80 5.13 -9.42 15.24
N LYS A 81 4.24 -9.89 16.11
CA LYS A 81 3.86 -9.19 17.32
C LYS A 81 5.07 -9.01 18.23
N ILE A 82 5.35 -7.76 18.59
CA ILE A 82 6.41 -7.35 19.50
C ILE A 82 5.83 -7.11 20.89
N SER A 83 4.72 -6.38 20.98
CA SER A 83 4.05 -6.07 22.24
C SER A 83 2.54 -6.01 22.10
N LYS A 84 1.84 -6.14 23.23
CA LYS A 84 0.42 -5.78 23.34
C LYS A 84 0.29 -4.26 23.43
N GLY A 85 -0.73 -3.68 22.81
CA GLY A 85 -0.91 -2.24 22.67
C GLY A 85 -0.25 -1.67 21.41
N GLU A 86 -0.53 -0.40 21.12
CA GLU A 86 0.06 0.32 19.99
C GLU A 86 1.57 0.50 20.13
N CYS A 87 2.27 0.61 19.00
CA CYS A 87 3.68 0.96 19.00
C CYS A 87 3.86 2.43 19.41
N ALA A 88 4.87 2.69 20.25
CA ALA A 88 5.25 4.05 20.63
C ALA A 88 5.67 4.85 19.38
N GLY A 89 4.96 5.95 19.11
CA GLY A 89 5.21 6.80 17.94
C GLY A 89 4.67 6.25 16.62
N SER A 90 3.68 5.34 16.64
CA SER A 90 3.01 4.88 15.42
C SER A 90 2.11 5.96 14.82
N ASP A 91 1.99 5.98 13.50
CA ASP A 91 1.06 6.86 12.75
C ASP A 91 -0.43 6.44 12.87
N GLY A 92 -0.78 5.53 13.80
CA GLY A 92 -2.13 5.05 14.09
C GLY A 92 -2.35 3.54 13.93
N ILE A 93 -3.52 3.06 14.36
CA ILE A 93 -3.91 1.63 14.31
C ILE A 93 -4.54 1.29 12.97
N ARG A 94 -4.01 0.27 12.29
CA ARG A 94 -4.70 -0.35 11.14
C ARG A 94 -5.77 -1.31 11.62
N LEU A 95 -7.03 -1.10 11.24
CA LEU A 95 -8.20 -1.92 11.66
C LEU A 95 -8.69 -2.92 10.61
N SER A 96 -8.20 -2.83 9.36
CA SER A 96 -8.63 -3.66 8.21
C SER A 96 -7.48 -3.95 7.27
#